data_AF-A0A3N5U032-F1
#
_entry.id   AF-A0A3N5U032-F1
#
_cell.length_a   1.000
_cell.length_b   1.000
_cell.length_c   1.000
_cell.angle_alpha   90.00
_cell.angle_beta   90.00
_cell.angle_gamma   90.00
#
_symmetry.space_group_name_H-M   'P 1'
#
loop_
_entity.id
_entity.type
_entity.pdbx_description
1 polymer ?
#
loop_
_entity_poly.entity_id
_entity_poly.type
_entity_poly.pdbx_seq_one_letter_code
_entity_poly.pdbx_strand_id
1 'polypeptide(L)'
;MDHTHDKSEPTMNQAIFRIGLSVETISVYILCCGFKDGGIAISDKNLLGVWNGTKEALFESIKGLEKRNILLKIISGGEDKNIYKLTDNKSWKL
;
A
#
# COMPACT_ATOMS: atom_id res chain seq x y z
N MET A 1 -7.72 -30.46 -16.50
CA MET A 1 -7.57 -29.53 -15.36
C MET A 1 -7.20 -28.18 -15.93
N ASP A 2 -8.10 -27.21 -15.83
CA ASP A 2 -7.86 -25.84 -16.32
C ASP A 2 -7.17 -25.05 -15.20
N HIS A 3 -5.86 -24.82 -15.33
CA HIS A 3 -5.13 -23.90 -14.45
C HIS A 3 -5.18 -22.51 -15.07
N THR A 4 -6.31 -21.84 -14.89
CA THR A 4 -6.45 -20.43 -15.22
C THR A 4 -5.69 -19.62 -14.15
N HIS A 5 -4.37 -19.46 -14.35
CA HIS A 5 -3.66 -18.34 -13.74
C HIS A 5 -4.24 -17.07 -14.39
N ASP A 6 -5.13 -16.40 -13.67
CA ASP A 6 -5.55 -15.04 -13.98
C ASP A 6 -4.26 -14.21 -14.04
N LYS A 7 -3.79 -13.89 -15.26
CA LYS A 7 -2.66 -13.00 -15.50
C LYS A 7 -3.11 -11.57 -15.20
N SER A 8 -3.48 -11.32 -13.95
CA SER A 8 -3.68 -9.97 -13.46
C SER A 8 -2.35 -9.23 -13.59
N GLU A 9 -2.39 -8.07 -14.23
CA GLU A 9 -1.22 -7.20 -14.27
C GLU A 9 -0.80 -6.88 -12.82
N PRO A 10 0.51 -6.88 -12.52
CA PRO A 10 0.98 -6.60 -11.16
C PRO A 10 0.47 -5.25 -10.69
N THR A 11 -0.02 -5.18 -9.45
CA THR A 11 -0.60 -3.94 -8.88
C THR A 11 0.41 -2.78 -8.87
N MET A 12 1.70 -3.07 -8.79
CA MET A 12 2.76 -2.07 -8.66
C MET A 12 2.89 -1.21 -9.92
N ASN A 13 2.82 0.11 -9.74
CA ASN A 13 3.06 1.09 -10.79
C ASN A 13 4.42 1.77 -10.61
N GLN A 14 5.29 1.65 -11.62
CA GLN A 14 6.66 2.17 -11.58
C GLN A 14 6.75 3.70 -11.45
N ALA A 15 5.67 4.44 -11.70
CA ALA A 15 5.65 5.88 -11.48
C ALA A 15 5.99 6.26 -10.02
N ILE A 16 5.76 5.36 -9.05
CA ILE A 16 6.08 5.58 -7.63
C ILE A 16 7.53 6.03 -7.39
N PHE A 17 8.47 5.51 -8.18
CA PHE A 17 9.90 5.80 -8.05
C PHE A 17 10.27 7.21 -8.55
N ARG A 18 9.37 7.89 -9.26
CA ARG A 18 9.61 9.22 -9.84
C ARG A 18 9.05 10.36 -9.00
N ILE A 19 8.28 10.06 -7.94
CA ILE A 19 7.50 11.06 -7.17
C ILE A 19 8.30 11.63 -5.97
N GLY A 20 9.58 11.28 -5.84
CA GLY A 20 10.44 11.81 -4.77
C GLY A 20 10.00 11.39 -3.35
N LEU A 21 9.42 10.19 -3.21
CA LEU A 21 9.09 9.61 -1.92
C LEU A 21 10.34 9.05 -1.22
N SER A 22 10.31 8.98 0.11
CA SER A 22 11.38 8.30 0.85
C SER A 22 11.40 6.81 0.51
N VAL A 23 12.57 6.18 0.69
CA VAL A 23 12.72 4.73 0.49
C VAL A 23 11.73 3.96 1.35
N GLU A 24 11.53 4.36 2.61
CA GLU A 24 10.57 3.73 3.53
C GLU A 24 9.13 3.82 2.99
N THR A 25 8.73 4.99 2.47
CA THR A 25 7.38 5.17 1.91
C THR A 25 7.19 4.33 0.65
N ILE A 26 8.22 4.21 -0.19
CA ILE A 26 8.21 3.33 -1.36
C ILE A 26 8.13 1.86 -0.92
N SER A 27 8.87 1.45 0.10
CA SER A 27 8.81 0.10 0.65
C SER A 27 7.42 -0.26 1.17
N VAL A 28 6.76 0.66 1.88
CA VAL A 28 5.37 0.46 2.34
C VAL A 28 4.41 0.34 1.15
N TYR A 29 4.58 1.13 0.09
CA TYR A 29 3.79 1.00 -1.13
C TYR A 29 3.96 -0.39 -1.77
N ILE A 30 5.21 -0.85 -1.92
CA ILE A 30 5.51 -2.18 -2.48
C ILE A 30 4.88 -3.28 -1.63
N LEU A 31 4.92 -3.15 -0.30
CA LEU A 31 4.26 -4.07 0.61
C LEU A 31 2.73 -4.09 0.40
N CYS A 32 2.11 -2.91 0.25
CA CYS A 32 0.69 -2.79 -0.08
C CYS A 32 0.35 -3.48 -1.41
N CYS A 33 1.21 -3.36 -2.42
CA CYS A 33 1.04 -4.05 -3.70
C CYS A 33 1.08 -5.56 -3.52
N GLY A 34 2.08 -6.08 -2.78
CA GLY A 34 2.19 -7.51 -2.48
C GLY A 34 0.97 -8.07 -1.74
N PHE A 35 0.39 -7.29 -0.82
CA PHE A 35 -0.86 -7.69 -0.16
C PHE A 35 -2.04 -7.72 -1.14
N LYS A 36 -2.20 -6.70 -1.99
CA LYS A 36 -3.28 -6.68 -2.97
C LYS A 36 -3.15 -7.82 -3.98
N ASP A 37 -1.96 -8.08 -4.50
CA ASP A 37 -1.69 -9.17 -5.44
C ASP A 37 -1.90 -10.55 -4.78
N GLY A 38 -1.62 -10.67 -3.48
CA GLY A 38 -1.89 -11.87 -2.68
C GLY A 38 -3.32 -12.00 -2.16
N GLY A 39 -4.23 -11.08 -2.48
CA GLY A 39 -5.62 -11.08 -1.98
C GLY A 39 -5.75 -10.80 -0.48
N ILE A 40 -4.72 -10.22 0.15
CA ILE A 40 -4.69 -9.86 1.57
C ILE A 40 -5.15 -8.41 1.72
N ALA A 41 -6.00 -8.14 2.71
CA ALA A 41 -6.43 -6.78 3.01
C ALA A 41 -5.25 -5.90 3.45
N ILE A 42 -5.14 -4.70 2.88
CA ILE A 42 -4.19 -3.70 3.34
C ILE A 42 -4.76 -3.07 4.60
N SER A 43 -4.20 -3.41 5.76
CA SER A 43 -4.64 -2.89 7.07
C SER A 43 -3.44 -2.61 7.96
N ASP A 44 -3.61 -1.73 8.95
CA ASP A 44 -2.56 -1.44 9.93
C ASP A 44 -2.05 -2.73 10.57
N LYS A 45 -2.96 -3.60 11.01
CA LYS A 45 -2.65 -4.91 11.59
C LYS A 45 -1.76 -5.76 10.68
N ASN A 46 -2.12 -5.89 9.40
CA ASN A 46 -1.36 -6.76 8.49
C ASN A 46 -0.01 -6.14 8.14
N LEU A 47 0.06 -4.82 7.95
CA LEU A 47 1.30 -4.11 7.66
C LEU A 47 2.26 -4.19 8.85
N LEU A 48 1.78 -3.95 10.08
CA LEU A 48 2.58 -4.09 11.30
C LEU A 48 3.09 -5.52 11.53
N GLY A 49 2.34 -6.54 11.10
CA GLY A 49 2.73 -7.93 11.25
C GLY A 49 3.96 -8.35 10.45
N VAL A 50 4.33 -7.59 9.42
CA VAL A 50 5.45 -7.92 8.51
C VAL A 50 6.43 -6.77 8.31
N TRP A 51 6.13 -5.58 8.85
CA TRP A 51 7.00 -4.42 8.76
C TRP A 51 8.22 -4.59 9.67
N ASN A 52 9.41 -4.43 9.09
CA ASN A 52 10.67 -4.60 9.80
C ASN A 52 11.27 -3.30 10.37
N GLY A 53 10.62 -2.15 10.11
CA GLY A 53 11.02 -0.86 10.67
C GLY A 53 10.24 -0.50 11.94
N THR A 54 10.32 0.76 12.37
CA THR A 54 9.55 1.22 13.54
C THR A 54 8.08 1.42 13.19
N LYS A 55 7.22 1.37 14.22
CA LYS A 55 5.77 1.65 14.10
C LYS A 55 5.57 3.06 13.51
N GLU A 56 6.33 4.02 14.01
CA GLU A 56 6.26 5.43 13.60
C GLU A 56 6.63 5.60 12.12
N ALA A 57 7.69 4.93 11.65
CA ALA A 57 8.12 5.01 10.25
C ALA A 57 7.06 4.42 9.30
N LEU A 58 6.37 3.36 9.71
CA LEU A 58 5.24 2.79 8.95
C LEU A 58 4.11 3.81 8.83
N PHE A 59 3.66 4.39 9.95
CA PHE A 59 2.53 5.32 9.93
C PHE A 59 2.84 6.64 9.23
N GLU A 60 4.05 7.16 9.35
CA GLU A 60 4.46 8.34 8.58
C GLU A 60 4.50 8.04 7.08
N SER A 61 4.95 6.84 6.70
CA SER A 61 4.91 6.38 5.31
C SER A 61 3.47 6.22 4.79
N ILE A 62 2.57 5.61 5.58
CA ILE A 62 1.13 5.51 5.25
C ILE A 62 0.54 6.90 5.03
N LYS A 63 0.78 7.83 5.96
CA LYS A 63 0.32 9.23 5.82
C LYS A 63 0.89 9.90 4.56
N GLY A 64 2.15 9.60 4.21
CA GLY A 64 2.77 10.07 2.96
C GLY A 64 2.02 9.58 1.71
N LEU A 65 1.66 8.30 1.68
CA LEU A 65 0.86 7.72 0.60
C LEU A 65 -0.58 8.29 0.56
N GLU A 66 -1.20 8.52 1.72
CA GLU A 66 -2.53 9.13 1.84
C GLU A 66 -2.54 10.57 1.33
N LYS A 67 -1.56 11.39 1.74
CA LYS A 67 -1.42 12.78 1.27
C LYS A 67 -1.34 12.87 -0.25
N ARG A 68 -0.68 11.90 -0.87
CA ARG A 68 -0.54 11.80 -2.34
C ARG A 68 -1.69 11.07 -3.03
N ASN A 69 -2.73 10.68 -2.28
CA ASN A 69 -3.86 9.91 -2.80
C ASN A 69 -3.43 8.60 -3.49
N ILE A 70 -2.33 7.99 -3.04
CA ILE A 70 -1.83 6.68 -3.52
C ILE A 70 -2.50 5.55 -2.72
N LEU A 71 -2.72 5.80 -1.43
CA LEU A 71 -3.42 4.92 -0.52
C LEU A 71 -4.63 5.67 0.05
N LEU A 72 -5.79 5.03 0.05
CA LEU A 72 -7.03 5.62 0.58
C LEU A 72 -7.51 4.79 1.76
N LYS A 73 -7.72 5.43 2.92
CA LYS A 73 -8.38 4.81 4.06
C LYS A 73 -9.88 4.65 3.78
N ILE A 74 -10.36 3.42 3.79
CA ILE A 74 -11.76 3.07 3.49
C ILE A 74 -12.56 2.68 4.73
N ILE A 75 -11.90 2.21 5.79
CA ILE A 75 -12.52 1.92 7.09
C ILE A 75 -11.60 2.48 8.18
N SER A 76 -12.19 3.17 9.16
CA SER A 76 -11.50 3.69 10.34
C SER A 76 -12.09 3.05 11.60
N GLY A 77 -11.38 2.08 12.16
CA GLY A 77 -11.84 1.30 13.33
C GLY A 77 -11.12 1.62 14.65
N GLY A 78 -10.23 2.61 14.68
CA GLY A 78 -9.33 2.91 15.81
C GLY A 78 -7.85 2.77 15.46
N GLU A 79 -6.97 2.87 16.46
CA GLU A 79 -5.53 3.17 16.29
C GLU A 79 -4.69 2.13 15.52
N ASP A 80 -5.19 0.92 15.29
CA ASP A 80 -4.51 -0.11 14.47
C ASP A 80 -5.51 -0.97 13.66
N LYS A 81 -6.66 -0.37 13.34
CA LYS A 81 -7.79 -1.06 12.69
C LYS A 81 -8.22 -0.39 11.39
N ASN A 82 -7.37 0.46 10.82
CA ASN A 82 -7.66 1.06 9.53
C ASN A 82 -7.48 0.03 8.42
N ILE A 83 -8.37 0.10 7.43
CA ILE A 83 -8.26 -0.66 6.19
C ILE A 83 -8.12 0.34 5.05
N TYR A 84 -7.24 0.01 4.12
CA TYR A 84 -6.85 0.86 3.03
C TYR A 84 -7.08 0.20 1.67
N LYS A 85 -7.12 1.02 0.64
CA LYS A 85 -7.19 0.62 -0.76
C LYS A 85 -6.16 1.40 -1.57
N LEU A 86 -5.42 0.71 -2.43
CA LEU A 86 -4.57 1.35 -3.44
C LEU A 86 -5.43 2.02 -4.51
N THR A 87 -5.07 3.23 -4.89
CA THR A 87 -5.74 4.01 -5.94
C THR A 87 -5.03 3.82 -7.28
N ASP A 88 -5.74 4.19 -8.35
CA ASP A 88 -5.16 4.24 -9.70
C ASP A 88 -4.17 5.41 -9.82
N ASN A 89 -3.09 5.22 -10.57
CA ASN A 89 -2.02 6.23 -10.70
C ASN A 89 -2.50 7.55 -11.32
N LYS A 90 -3.57 7.53 -12.10
CA LYS A 90 -4.21 8.74 -12.66
C LYS A 90 -4.81 9.63 -11.56
N SER A 91 -5.04 9.08 -10.37
CA SER A 91 -5.60 9.81 -9.22
C SER A 91 -4.53 10.30 -8.25
N TRP A 92 -3.25 10.00 -8.50
CA TRP A 92 -2.17 10.40 -7.61
C TRP A 92 -1.91 11.91 -7.67
N LYS A 93 -1.60 12.50 -6.52
CA LYS A 93 -1.17 13.89 -6.39
C LYS A 93 0.35 13.91 -6.46
N LEU A 94 0.87 14.36 -7.62
CA LEU A 94 2.30 14.45 -7.92
C LEU A 94 2.93 15.66 -7.24
#